data_AF-A0A961GIB1-F1
#
_entry.id   AF-A0A961GIB1-F1
#
_cell.length_a   1.000
_cell.length_b   1.000
_cell.length_c   1.000
_cell.angle_alpha   90.00
_cell.angle_beta   90.00
_cell.angle_gamma   90.00
#
_symmetry.space_group_name_H-M   'P 1'
#
loop_
_entity.id
_entity.type
_entity.pdbx_description
1 polymer ?
#
loop_
_entity_poly.entity_id
_entity_poly.type
_entity_poly.pdbx_seq_one_letter_code
_entity_poly.pdbx_strand_id
1 'polypeptide(L)'
;DRWVRELRSIRTVSCAEALAPRPLLVLHGSDDEVVPVFDARVLADAHGGADLRIVDGGRHALRHDPRAVAILLGWLDRQRNAAASSRFTHPANLH
;
A
#
# COMPACT_ATOMS: atom_id res chain seq x y z
N ASP A 1 -12.45 -21.87 9.46
CA ASP A 1 -12.34 -20.42 9.12
C ASP A 1 -11.25 -19.65 9.86
N ARG A 2 -10.98 -19.89 11.14
CA ARG A 2 -9.93 -19.19 11.91
C ARG A 2 -8.51 -19.34 11.35
N TRP A 3 -8.18 -20.53 10.83
CA TRP A 3 -6.87 -20.87 10.27
C TRP A 3 -6.47 -20.06 9.02
N VAL A 4 -7.42 -19.73 8.14
CA VAL A 4 -7.15 -18.90 6.94
C VAL A 4 -6.84 -17.45 7.33
N ARG A 5 -7.40 -16.99 8.44
CA ARG A 5 -7.24 -15.62 8.95
C ARG A 5 -5.87 -15.41 9.61
N GLU A 6 -5.41 -16.38 10.39
CA GLU A 6 -4.07 -16.36 11.02
C GLU A 6 -2.95 -16.46 9.97
N LEU A 7 -3.11 -17.26 8.91
CA LEU A 7 -2.12 -17.37 7.84
C LEU A 7 -2.03 -16.13 6.94
N ARG A 8 -3.16 -15.43 6.70
CA ARG A 8 -3.16 -14.20 5.90
C ARG A 8 -2.56 -13.05 6.70
N SER A 9 -3.08 -12.77 7.90
CA SER A 9 -2.64 -11.61 8.69
C SER A 9 -1.15 -11.65 9.06
N ILE A 10 -0.67 -12.77 9.62
CA ILE A 10 0.72 -12.87 10.12
C ILE A 10 1.73 -12.79 8.96
N ARG A 11 1.47 -13.49 7.84
CA ARG A 11 2.39 -13.44 6.69
C ARG A 11 2.37 -12.09 5.99
N THR A 12 1.21 -11.47 5.83
CA THR A 12 1.12 -10.17 5.13
C THR A 12 1.81 -9.06 5.92
N VAL A 13 1.71 -9.06 7.26
CA VAL A 13 2.42 -8.12 8.14
C VAL A 13 3.94 -8.27 8.02
N SER A 14 4.49 -9.48 8.15
CA SER A 14 5.93 -9.69 7.99
C SER A 14 6.43 -9.37 6.58
N CYS A 15 5.61 -9.60 5.55
CA CYS A 15 5.94 -9.15 4.20
C CYS A 15 5.94 -7.62 4.08
N ALA A 16 5.04 -6.91 4.76
CA ALA A 16 5.00 -5.45 4.77
C ALA A 16 6.26 -4.88 5.44
N GLU A 17 6.69 -5.45 6.58
CA GLU A 17 7.97 -5.10 7.22
C GLU A 17 9.15 -5.32 6.27
N ALA A 18 9.20 -6.48 5.61
CA ALA A 18 10.30 -6.84 4.70
C ALA A 18 10.32 -6.01 3.40
N LEU A 19 9.20 -5.39 3.01
CA LEU A 19 9.14 -4.49 1.87
C LEU A 19 9.77 -3.13 2.18
N ALA A 20 9.82 -2.71 3.44
CA ALA A 20 10.44 -1.45 3.82
C ALA A 20 11.94 -1.44 3.45
N PRO A 21 12.48 -0.30 2.96
CA PRO A 21 11.84 1.01 2.80
C PRO A 21 11.23 1.24 1.40
N ARG A 22 10.96 0.19 0.61
CA ARG A 22 10.41 0.37 -0.74
C ARG A 22 9.02 1.00 -0.64
N PRO A 23 8.66 2.01 -1.45
CA PRO A 23 7.36 2.66 -1.36
C PRO A 23 6.20 1.67 -1.47
N LEU A 24 5.25 1.76 -0.52
CA LEU A 24 4.06 0.91 -0.44
C LEU A 24 2.80 1.76 -0.33
N LEU A 25 1.76 1.42 -1.10
CA LEU A 25 0.41 1.95 -0.97
C LEU A 25 -0.50 0.87 -0.41
N VAL A 26 -1.20 1.17 0.68
CA VAL A 26 -2.30 0.37 1.21
C VAL A 26 -3.59 1.15 0.94
N LEU A 27 -4.46 0.59 0.09
CA LEU A 27 -5.73 1.21 -0.30
C LEU A 27 -6.88 0.28 0.11
N HIS A 28 -7.82 0.80 0.89
CA HIS A 28 -8.90 -0.01 1.47
C HIS A 28 -10.22 0.78 1.57
N GLY A 29 -11.36 0.08 1.52
CA GLY A 29 -12.68 0.70 1.57
C GLY A 29 -13.23 0.70 2.98
N SER A 30 -13.91 1.76 3.43
CA SER A 30 -14.47 1.81 4.79
C SER A 30 -15.58 0.78 5.03
N ASP A 31 -16.27 0.38 3.96
CA ASP A 31 -17.47 -0.46 3.96
C ASP A 31 -17.15 -1.85 3.39
N ASP A 32 -15.89 -2.28 3.50
CA ASP A 32 -15.50 -3.65 3.19
C ASP A 32 -16.03 -4.61 4.27
N GLU A 33 -17.14 -5.27 3.94
CA GLU A 33 -17.80 -6.25 4.81
C GLU A 33 -17.03 -7.60 4.88
N VAL A 34 -16.01 -7.80 4.05
CA VAL A 34 -15.24 -9.05 3.96
C VAL A 34 -13.93 -8.97 4.74
N VAL A 35 -13.25 -7.82 4.67
CA VAL A 35 -11.97 -7.58 5.34
C VAL A 35 -12.06 -6.27 6.12
N PRO A 36 -11.84 -6.25 7.44
CA PRO A 36 -11.92 -5.03 8.23
C PRO A 36 -10.84 -4.00 7.86
N VAL A 37 -11.20 -2.71 7.94
CA VAL A 37 -10.27 -1.56 7.81
C VAL A 37 -9.06 -1.66 8.74
N PHE A 38 -9.22 -2.29 9.91
CA PHE A 38 -8.15 -2.49 10.87
C PHE A 38 -6.95 -3.24 10.27
N ASP A 39 -7.19 -4.24 9.42
CA ASP A 39 -6.11 -5.02 8.79
C ASP A 39 -5.24 -4.13 7.88
N ALA A 40 -5.85 -3.17 7.19
CA ALA A 40 -5.13 -2.20 6.37
C ALA A 40 -4.23 -1.27 7.21
N ARG A 41 -4.69 -0.88 8.40
CA ARG A 41 -3.90 -0.07 9.35
C ARG A 41 -2.72 -0.85 9.88
N VAL A 42 -2.94 -2.09 10.32
CA VAL A 42 -1.87 -2.97 10.81
C VAL A 42 -0.78 -3.15 9.75
N LEU A 43 -1.15 -3.33 8.48
CA LEU A 43 -0.18 -3.44 7.38
C LEU A 43 0.61 -2.16 7.14
N ALA A 44 -0.06 -1.01 7.18
CA ALA A 44 0.60 0.28 7.00
C ALA A 44 1.59 0.57 8.14
N ASP A 45 1.17 0.28 9.38
CA ASP A 45 1.99 0.45 10.58
C ASP A 45 3.21 -0.48 10.55
N ALA A 46 3.03 -1.74 10.15
CA ALA A 46 4.12 -2.72 10.04
C ALA A 46 5.18 -2.31 9.01
N HIS A 47 4.77 -1.72 7.88
CA HIS A 47 5.70 -1.16 6.91
C HIS A 47 6.42 0.10 7.43
N GLY A 48 5.81 0.85 8.35
CA GLY A 48 6.38 2.06 8.98
C GLY A 48 6.43 3.32 8.10
N GLY A 49 6.33 3.16 6.78
CA GLY A 49 6.34 4.28 5.82
C GLY A 49 5.33 4.15 4.68
N ALA A 50 4.27 3.36 4.86
CA ALA A 50 3.30 3.14 3.79
C ALA A 50 2.33 4.33 3.65
N ASP A 51 1.96 4.64 2.42
CA ASP A 51 0.80 5.49 2.15
C ASP A 51 -0.48 4.69 2.43
N LEU A 52 -1.20 5.00 3.52
CA LEU A 52 -2.51 4.42 3.78
C LEU A 52 -3.61 5.34 3.25
N ARG A 53 -4.55 4.79 2.46
CA ARG A 53 -5.72 5.50 1.95
C ARG A 53 -6.98 4.68 2.20
N ILE A 54 -7.92 5.26 2.93
CA ILE A 54 -9.24 4.69 3.14
C ILE A 54 -10.24 5.44 2.27
N VAL A 55 -10.97 4.70 1.43
CA VAL A 55 -12.03 5.23 0.57
C VAL A 55 -13.34 5.11 1.30
N ASP A 56 -13.90 6.25 1.71
CA ASP A 56 -15.18 6.32 2.42
C ASP A 56 -16.34 5.83 1.53
N GLY A 57 -17.19 4.97 2.08
CA GLY A 57 -18.22 4.21 1.35
C GLY A 57 -17.68 3.14 0.41
N GLY A 58 -16.36 2.94 0.35
CA GLY A 58 -15.71 1.97 -0.53
C GLY A 58 -15.93 0.53 -0.03
N ARG A 59 -16.31 -0.38 -0.93
CA ARG A 59 -16.52 -1.81 -0.62
C ARG A 59 -15.30 -2.66 -1.04
N HIS A 60 -15.35 -3.96 -0.74
CA HIS A 60 -14.29 -4.92 -1.06
C HIS A 60 -13.74 -4.85 -2.49
N ALA A 61 -14.60 -4.63 -3.49
CA ALA A 61 -14.22 -4.61 -4.90
C ALA A 61 -13.76 -3.22 -5.39
N LEU A 62 -12.83 -2.59 -4.67
CA LEU A 62 -12.38 -1.21 -4.91
C LEU A 62 -11.89 -0.90 -6.32
N ARG A 63 -11.44 -1.89 -7.09
CA ARG A 63 -11.01 -1.70 -8.49
C ARG A 63 -12.12 -1.12 -9.40
N HIS A 64 -13.38 -1.21 -8.98
CA HIS A 64 -14.53 -0.63 -9.68
C HIS A 64 -14.90 0.77 -9.15
N ASP A 65 -14.30 1.21 -8.04
CA ASP A 65 -14.47 2.56 -7.51
C ASP A 65 -13.52 3.53 -8.25
N PRO A 66 -14.03 4.50 -9.01
CA PRO A 66 -13.19 5.42 -9.77
C PRO A 66 -12.27 6.27 -8.86
N ARG A 67 -12.66 6.51 -7.60
CA ARG A 67 -11.84 7.24 -6.62
C ARG A 67 -10.62 6.42 -6.24
N ALA A 68 -10.78 5.12 -6.03
CA ALA A 68 -9.69 4.20 -5.74
C ALA A 68 -8.69 4.14 -6.91
N VAL A 69 -9.21 4.06 -8.14
CA VAL A 69 -8.37 4.08 -9.36
C VAL A 69 -7.60 5.40 -9.46
N ALA A 70 -8.26 6.54 -9.25
CA ALA A 70 -7.60 7.85 -9.29
C ALA A 70 -6.49 7.98 -8.23
N ILE A 71 -6.72 7.49 -7.01
CA ILE A 71 -5.70 7.47 -5.94
C ILE A 71 -4.49 6.63 -6.36
N LEU A 72 -4.72 5.44 -6.90
CA LEU A 72 -3.66 4.55 -7.38
C LEU A 72 -2.83 5.20 -8.49
N LEU A 73 -3.48 5.77 -9.51
CA LEU A 73 -2.80 6.44 -10.62
C LEU A 73 -1.96 7.62 -10.15
N GLY A 74 -2.53 8.47 -9.28
CA GLY A 74 -1.79 9.60 -8.71
C GLY A 74 -0.63 9.16 -7.82
N TRP A 75 -0.74 8.03 -7.13
CA TRP A 75 0.36 7.47 -6.36
C TRP A 75 1.49 6.96 -7.27
N LEU A 76 1.17 6.19 -8.31
CA LEU A 76 2.15 5.67 -9.27
C LEU A 76 2.91 6.80 -9.97
N ASP A 77 2.24 7.88 -10.35
CA ASP A 77 2.89 9.03 -10.98
C ASP A 77 3.91 9.69 -10.03
N ARG A 78 3.56 9.87 -8.74
CA ARG A 78 4.50 10.37 -7.74
C ARG A 78 5.71 9.45 -7.56
N GLN A 79 5.51 8.13 -7.51
CA GLN A 79 6.63 7.19 -7.40
C GLN A 79 7.55 7.23 -8.61
N ARG A 80 6.98 7.34 -9.82
CA ARG A 80 7.76 7.50 -11.05
C ARG A 80 8.62 8.75 -11.03
N ASN A 81 8.03 9.87 -10.60
CA ASN A 81 8.73 11.15 -10.51
C ASN A 81 9.85 11.11 -9.45
N ALA A 82 9.58 10.53 -8.27
CA ALA A 82 10.59 10.35 -7.23
C ALA A 82 11.75 9.46 -7.68
N ALA A 83 11.46 8.35 -8.36
CA ALA A 83 12.48 7.46 -8.91
C ALA A 83 13.32 8.12 -10.00
N ALA A 84 12.71 8.96 -10.85
CA ALA A 84 13.44 9.76 -11.83
C ALA A 84 14.37 10.76 -11.15
N SER A 85 13.88 11.53 -10.19
CA SER A 85 14.68 12.52 -9.43
C SER A 85 15.86 11.88 -8.68
N SER A 86 15.67 10.69 -8.10
CA SER A 86 16.74 9.95 -7.42
C SER A 86 17.86 9.50 -8.37
N ARG A 87 17.55 9.20 -9.64
CA ARG A 87 18.56 8.81 -10.64
C ARG A 87 19.44 9.97 -11.10
N PHE A 88 18.94 11.20 -11.05
CA PHE A 88 19.70 12.41 -11.41
C PHE A 88 20.58 12.94 -10.28
N THR A 89 20.36 12.51 -9.03
CA THR A 89 21.11 12.98 -7.85
C THR A 89 22.27 12.08 -7.45
N HIS A 90 22.49 10.95 -8.13
CA HIS A 90 23.66 10.09 -7.91
C HIS A 90 24.70 10.37 -9.00
N PRO A 91 25.80 11.12 -8.74
CA PRO A 91 26.88 11.24 -9.70
C PRO A 91 27.48 9.85 -9.91
N ALA A 92 27.53 9.39 -11.15
CA ALA A 92 28.25 8.18 -11.52
C ALA A 92 29.72 8.36 -11.08
N ASN A 93 30.14 7.63 -10.05
CA ASN A 93 31.55 7.44 -9.77
C ASN A 93 32.16 6.68 -10.95
N LEU A 94 32.78 7.43 -11.86
CA LEU A 94 33.71 6.91 -12.85
C LEU A 94 35.05 6.68 -12.13
N HIS A 95 35.37 5.41 -11.93
CA HIS A 95 36.74 4.93 -11.73
C HIS A 95 37.01 3.83 -12.76
#